data_AF-A0A7S4QFJ5-F1
#
_entry.id   AF-A0A7S4QFJ5-F1
#
_cell.length_a   1.000
_cell.length_b   1.000
_cell.length_c   1.000
_cell.angle_alpha   90.00
_cell.angle_beta   90.00
_cell.angle_gamma   90.00
#
_symmetry.space_group_name_H-M   'P 1'
#
loop_
_entity.id
_entity.type
_entity.pdbx_description
1 polymer ?
#
loop_
_entity_poly.entity_id
_entity_poly.type
_entity_poly.pdbx_seq_one_letter_code
_entity_poly.pdbx_strand_id
1 'polypeptide(L)'
;WSKCSTDIFPITIFKPSVLFFYLLRSTNSFLGGGISGGGFESCVYAEGPGACNDNKFYGMSIEPPDTDISHVYVTGSKTNIKLHDVRLEATGKSLDRPIVIIDDSSYGNVMNGILGHTHVQADLNRNPGIDLMSQKSVSLDPAPVNQFWNGAFKGWDSVNRILPGWNVGQTNTDITILDSSEALFPDHNVMSLDYKNWGGAFKLQSDKTLLTPGHDFATFGVYARSSVQGSITAVMRYTSGSIISSASHSGSGKWEFIGMSALYDKDSPYFYFSIVGDVDLTAPTLTFGQSPATPGASLMSSSGARMSGTLTTGVAPCTPPSSGYYWTCPKNEGNIFLMDMQGDPDKRIIRLNQPTADRFDRGTVITLMFTEAGTRVEHSGYIELKSGADFVSVPFSSITLMADTGGTWKEVSRNNYDASGTHTGSVAICFPPTSGYYWTCPKNEGNIFFLDMQGGTDQTIIRLNQPTADRFDYGTVITMMFTDAGTRVRHSGYIKLKNSADFVSVPFSSITLMADTGGTWIEMSRNN
;
A
#
# COMPACT_ATOMS: atom_id res chain seq x y z
N TRP A 1 15.65 5.72 -32.77
CA TRP A 1 17.07 5.90 -32.43
C TRP A 1 17.68 6.93 -33.38
N SER A 2 17.49 8.22 -33.11
CA SER A 2 18.14 9.31 -33.83
C SER A 2 19.47 9.62 -33.15
N LYS A 3 20.57 9.72 -33.92
CA LYS A 3 21.91 10.08 -33.43
C LYS A 3 21.85 11.40 -32.65
N CYS A 4 22.22 11.38 -31.38
CA CYS A 4 22.59 12.60 -30.65
C CYS A 4 23.99 13.01 -31.10
N SER A 5 24.16 14.23 -31.59
CA SER A 5 25.48 14.82 -31.82
C SER A 5 26.06 15.26 -30.47
N THR A 6 27.31 14.91 -30.21
CA THR A 6 28.11 15.49 -29.12
C THR A 6 28.65 16.84 -29.57
N ASP A 7 27.87 17.90 -29.36
CA ASP A 7 28.38 19.27 -29.46
C ASP A 7 28.99 19.68 -28.11
N ILE A 8 30.32 19.81 -28.08
CA ILE A 8 31.07 20.30 -26.93
C ILE A 8 30.89 21.83 -26.88
N PHE A 9 30.09 22.32 -25.96
CA PHE A 9 30.04 23.75 -25.63
C PHE A 9 31.21 24.10 -24.68
N PRO A 10 31.91 25.23 -24.88
CA PRO A 10 32.95 25.66 -23.96
C PRO A 10 32.37 26.04 -22.60
N ILE A 11 32.85 25.38 -21.54
CA ILE A 11 32.67 25.82 -20.15
C ILE A 11 33.37 27.18 -20.01
N THR A 12 32.62 28.24 -19.75
CA THR A 12 33.19 29.56 -19.52
C THR A 12 33.44 29.74 -18.02
N ILE A 13 34.71 29.67 -17.62
CA ILE A 13 35.17 29.90 -16.24
C ILE A 13 35.43 31.41 -16.06
N PHE A 14 34.58 32.13 -15.32
CA PHE A 14 34.80 33.54 -14.96
C PHE A 14 35.23 33.69 -13.50
N LYS A 15 36.55 33.84 -13.25
CA LYS A 15 37.17 34.32 -11.98
C LYS A 15 36.74 33.56 -10.68
N PRO A 16 37.42 33.73 -9.54
CA PRO A 16 37.48 32.66 -8.52
C PRO A 16 36.25 32.52 -7.60
N SER A 17 35.05 32.93 -8.02
CA SER A 17 33.88 32.92 -7.13
C SER A 17 32.58 32.42 -7.74
N VAL A 18 32.53 32.03 -9.02
CA VAL A 18 31.25 31.72 -9.69
C VAL A 18 31.41 30.59 -10.70
N LEU A 19 30.85 29.41 -10.38
CA LEU A 19 30.67 28.29 -11.31
C LEU A 19 29.17 28.11 -11.57
N PHE A 20 28.72 28.46 -12.78
CA PHE A 20 27.35 28.22 -13.26
C PHE A 20 27.36 27.10 -14.30
N PHE A 21 26.49 26.09 -14.14
CA PHE A 21 26.22 25.10 -15.17
C PHE A 21 24.91 25.43 -15.87
N TYR A 22 25.00 25.97 -17.09
CA TYR A 22 23.84 26.13 -17.98
C TYR A 22 23.87 24.99 -19.01
N LEU A 23 23.05 23.96 -18.79
CA LEU A 23 23.12 22.70 -19.54
C LEU A 23 22.08 22.66 -20.66
N LEU A 24 22.39 23.33 -21.77
CA LEU A 24 21.58 23.27 -22.98
C LEU A 24 22.03 22.08 -23.86
N ARG A 25 21.13 21.10 -24.02
CA ARG A 25 21.15 20.07 -25.08
C ARG A 25 22.35 19.11 -25.12
N SER A 26 22.92 18.71 -23.98
CA SER A 26 23.99 17.71 -23.95
C SER A 26 23.91 16.78 -22.73
N THR A 27 24.19 15.49 -22.94
CA THR A 27 24.34 14.50 -21.85
C THR A 27 25.72 14.67 -21.22
N ASN A 28 25.78 15.24 -20.02
CA ASN A 28 27.02 15.39 -19.26
C ASN A 28 27.05 14.46 -18.04
N SER A 29 28.27 14.13 -17.57
CA SER A 29 28.46 13.38 -16.32
C SER A 29 29.55 14.04 -15.49
N PHE A 30 29.17 14.48 -14.29
CA PHE A 30 30.05 15.12 -13.31
C PHE A 30 30.29 14.15 -12.16
N LEU A 31 31.57 13.92 -11.82
CA LEU A 31 31.99 12.97 -10.80
C LEU A 31 32.71 13.73 -9.68
N GLY A 32 32.05 13.86 -8.54
CA GLY A 32 32.47 14.68 -7.41
C GLY A 32 32.48 16.17 -7.72
N GLY A 33 32.61 16.99 -6.67
CA GLY A 33 32.74 18.44 -6.81
C GLY A 33 32.04 19.20 -5.69
N GLY A 34 32.36 20.48 -5.57
CA GLY A 34 31.80 21.39 -4.58
C GLY A 34 31.37 22.70 -5.21
N ILE A 35 30.15 23.15 -4.95
CA ILE A 35 29.68 24.51 -5.24
C ILE A 35 29.37 25.18 -3.91
N SER A 36 30.09 26.25 -3.59
CA SER A 36 29.93 27.02 -2.34
C SER A 36 30.20 28.50 -2.62
N GLY A 37 29.90 29.37 -1.66
CA GLY A 37 29.96 30.84 -1.84
C GLY A 37 28.57 31.45 -1.94
N GLY A 38 28.42 32.63 -2.56
CA GLY A 38 27.13 33.32 -2.67
C GLY A 38 26.98 34.11 -3.96
N GLY A 39 25.79 34.68 -4.17
CA GLY A 39 25.45 35.44 -5.38
C GLY A 39 25.03 34.58 -6.57
N PHE A 40 24.48 33.39 -6.30
CA PHE A 40 23.95 32.49 -7.32
C PHE A 40 22.45 32.64 -7.45
N GLU A 41 21.93 32.72 -8.68
CA GLU A 41 20.50 32.50 -8.92
C GLU A 41 20.14 31.02 -8.68
N SER A 42 20.92 30.11 -9.25
CA SER A 42 20.92 28.68 -8.97
C SER A 42 22.29 28.07 -9.21
N CYS A 43 22.64 26.99 -8.51
CA CYS A 43 23.92 26.30 -8.72
C CYS A 43 23.86 25.34 -9.91
N VAL A 44 22.77 24.59 -9.99
CA VAL A 44 22.42 23.74 -11.14
C VAL A 44 21.13 24.29 -11.73
N TYR A 45 21.22 24.78 -12.96
CA TYR A 45 20.06 25.24 -13.73
C TYR A 45 19.95 24.40 -15.00
N ALA A 46 18.93 23.55 -15.06
CA ALA A 46 18.66 22.69 -16.22
C ALA A 46 17.36 23.12 -16.90
N GLU A 47 17.47 23.57 -18.14
CA GLU A 47 16.34 24.05 -18.95
C GLU A 47 16.38 23.42 -20.34
N GLY A 48 15.20 23.07 -20.86
CA GLY A 48 15.06 22.43 -22.17
C GLY A 48 13.69 22.64 -22.80
N PRO A 49 13.61 22.45 -24.12
CA PRO A 49 12.98 21.22 -24.60
C PRO A 49 14.06 20.30 -25.21
N GLY A 50 14.93 19.75 -24.35
CA GLY A 50 16.06 18.94 -24.80
C GLY A 50 15.67 17.46 -24.85
N ALA A 51 15.38 16.91 -26.03
CA ALA A 51 15.42 15.46 -26.17
C ALA A 51 16.86 14.99 -25.85
N CYS A 52 17.01 14.05 -24.91
CA CYS A 52 18.29 13.45 -24.51
C CYS A 52 19.23 14.36 -23.69
N ASN A 53 18.71 15.01 -22.64
CA ASN A 53 19.53 15.77 -21.69
C ASN A 53 19.83 14.92 -20.44
N ASP A 54 20.55 13.80 -20.58
CA ASP A 54 20.84 12.88 -19.45
C ASP A 54 21.99 13.42 -18.56
N ASN A 55 21.82 14.60 -17.97
CA ASN A 55 22.84 15.18 -17.10
C ASN A 55 22.90 14.43 -15.77
N LYS A 56 24.07 13.88 -15.45
CA LYS A 56 24.31 13.10 -14.24
C LYS A 56 25.38 13.76 -13.38
N PHE A 57 25.13 13.81 -12.09
CA PHE A 57 26.00 14.38 -11.09
C PHE A 57 26.13 13.35 -9.97
N TYR A 58 27.35 12.96 -9.63
CA TYR A 58 27.61 11.94 -8.62
C TYR A 58 28.47 12.54 -7.52
N GLY A 59 28.09 12.43 -6.24
CA GLY A 59 28.91 12.86 -5.11
C GLY A 59 29.16 14.37 -5.03
N MET A 60 28.25 15.20 -5.54
CA MET A 60 28.38 16.66 -5.50
C MET A 60 27.98 17.21 -4.12
N SER A 61 28.74 18.19 -3.62
CA SER A 61 28.38 19.04 -2.48
C SER A 61 27.96 20.43 -3.01
N ILE A 62 26.72 20.86 -2.76
CA ILE A 62 26.18 22.15 -3.19
C ILE A 62 25.69 22.87 -1.93
N GLU A 63 26.54 23.78 -1.43
CA GLU A 63 26.41 24.37 -0.10
C GLU A 63 26.56 25.91 -0.05
N PRO A 64 26.05 26.70 -1.02
CA PRO A 64 26.00 28.15 -0.82
C PRO A 64 25.01 28.50 0.31
N PRO A 65 25.28 29.52 1.15
CA PRO A 65 24.36 29.89 2.23
C PRO A 65 22.95 30.23 1.73
N ASP A 66 22.83 30.93 0.59
CA ASP A 66 21.57 31.15 -0.11
C ASP A 66 21.80 31.28 -1.62
N THR A 67 20.73 31.10 -2.39
CA THR A 67 20.63 31.33 -3.83
C THR A 67 19.34 32.09 -4.12
N ASP A 68 19.23 32.88 -5.19
CA ASP A 68 18.03 33.71 -5.42
C ASP A 68 16.79 32.88 -5.77
N ILE A 69 16.96 31.76 -6.47
CA ILE A 69 15.87 30.85 -6.84
C ILE A 69 15.96 29.60 -5.95
N SER A 70 16.83 28.66 -6.31
CA SER A 70 17.04 27.39 -5.59
C SER A 70 18.49 26.91 -5.81
N HIS A 71 18.96 25.87 -5.15
CA HIS A 71 20.28 25.32 -5.48
C HIS A 71 20.22 24.51 -6.77
N VAL A 72 19.11 23.79 -6.97
CA VAL A 72 18.84 22.99 -8.15
C VAL A 72 17.49 23.40 -8.71
N TYR A 73 17.48 23.98 -9.91
CA TYR A 73 16.27 24.31 -10.65
C TYR A 73 16.21 23.54 -11.96
N VAL A 74 15.13 22.80 -12.18
CA VAL A 74 14.88 22.04 -13.40
C VAL A 74 13.55 22.46 -14.00
N THR A 75 13.56 22.84 -15.27
CA THR A 75 12.35 23.24 -15.99
C THR A 75 12.36 22.81 -17.46
N GLY A 76 11.16 22.75 -18.05
CA GLY A 76 10.95 22.47 -19.46
C GLY A 76 10.77 20.99 -19.82
N SER A 77 10.06 20.76 -20.93
CA SER A 77 9.66 19.42 -21.37
C SER A 77 10.87 18.55 -21.71
N LYS A 78 10.87 17.28 -21.27
CA LYS A 78 11.95 16.31 -21.51
C LYS A 78 13.29 16.67 -20.85
N THR A 79 13.33 17.69 -20.00
CA THR A 79 14.48 17.98 -19.16
C THR A 79 14.45 17.06 -17.95
N ASN A 80 15.50 16.28 -17.74
CA ASN A 80 15.69 15.46 -16.56
C ASN A 80 17.14 15.58 -16.07
N ILE A 81 17.36 15.48 -14.76
CA ILE A 81 18.70 15.34 -14.19
C ILE A 81 18.76 14.13 -13.26
N LYS A 82 19.97 13.61 -13.08
CA LYS A 82 20.28 12.58 -12.09
C LYS A 82 21.32 13.12 -11.11
N LEU A 83 20.92 13.35 -9.87
CA LEU A 83 21.81 13.72 -8.76
C LEU A 83 21.94 12.51 -7.84
N HIS A 84 23.12 11.90 -7.80
CA HIS A 84 23.40 10.74 -6.97
C HIS A 84 24.38 11.09 -5.85
N ASP A 85 24.10 10.65 -4.64
CA ASP A 85 24.90 10.84 -3.43
C ASP A 85 25.27 12.31 -3.19
N VAL A 86 24.32 13.22 -3.42
CA VAL A 86 24.58 14.66 -3.29
C VAL A 86 24.34 15.16 -1.88
N ARG A 87 25.09 16.20 -1.48
CA ARG A 87 24.78 16.99 -0.28
C ARG A 87 24.29 18.37 -0.72
N LEU A 88 23.07 18.72 -0.35
CA LEU A 88 22.49 20.04 -0.60
C LEU A 88 22.29 20.75 0.73
N GLU A 89 22.90 21.92 0.94
CA GLU A 89 22.80 22.64 2.20
C GLU A 89 22.70 24.16 2.02
N ALA A 90 21.64 24.76 2.58
CA ALA A 90 21.37 26.19 2.44
C ALA A 90 21.19 26.87 3.80
N THR A 91 22.30 27.15 4.51
CA THR A 91 22.28 27.64 5.90
C THR A 91 21.60 29.00 6.11
N GLY A 92 21.61 29.86 5.08
CA GLY A 92 21.00 31.19 5.09
C GLY A 92 19.68 31.27 4.32
N LYS A 93 19.21 30.18 3.70
CA LYS A 93 17.97 30.16 2.92
C LYS A 93 16.76 30.03 3.84
N SER A 94 15.74 30.85 3.58
CA SER A 94 14.49 30.82 4.34
C SER A 94 13.73 29.51 4.14
N LEU A 95 13.01 29.05 5.18
CA LEU A 95 12.32 27.74 5.18
C LEU A 95 11.15 27.65 4.18
N ASP A 96 10.59 28.79 3.80
CA ASP A 96 9.52 28.92 2.78
C ASP A 96 10.05 28.81 1.35
N ARG A 97 11.38 28.88 1.14
CA ARG A 97 12.02 28.79 -0.17
C ARG A 97 12.67 27.41 -0.37
N PRO A 98 12.25 26.65 -1.39
CA PRO A 98 12.80 25.32 -1.64
C PRO A 98 14.26 25.38 -2.07
N ILE A 99 15.05 24.38 -1.65
CA ILE A 99 16.44 24.21 -2.08
C ILE A 99 16.52 23.51 -3.43
N VAL A 100 15.49 22.73 -3.79
CA VAL A 100 15.32 22.09 -5.10
C VAL A 100 13.94 22.46 -5.64
N ILE A 101 13.88 22.96 -6.87
CA ILE A 101 12.64 23.18 -7.61
C ILE A 101 12.66 22.33 -8.87
N ILE A 102 11.66 21.47 -9.02
CA ILE A 102 11.34 20.79 -10.27
C ILE A 102 9.99 21.30 -10.74
N ASP A 103 10.01 22.01 -11.84
CA ASP A 103 8.81 22.54 -12.49
C ASP A 103 7.95 21.40 -13.04
N ASP A 104 6.62 21.54 -13.02
CA ASP A 104 5.68 20.53 -13.53
C ASP A 104 5.87 20.24 -15.02
N SER A 105 6.52 21.15 -15.75
CA SER A 105 6.94 20.96 -17.14
C SER A 105 8.05 19.92 -17.32
N SER A 106 8.79 19.56 -16.25
CA SER A 106 9.86 18.56 -16.23
C SER A 106 9.37 17.24 -15.59
N TYR A 107 10.03 16.13 -15.93
CA TYR A 107 9.68 14.81 -15.39
C TYR A 107 10.88 13.85 -15.40
N GLY A 108 10.78 12.80 -14.59
CA GLY A 108 11.75 11.72 -14.57
C GLY A 108 13.10 12.08 -13.93
N ASN A 109 13.12 13.11 -13.09
CA ASN A 109 14.29 13.47 -12.31
C ASN A 109 14.56 12.44 -11.22
N VAL A 110 15.83 12.14 -11.01
CA VAL A 110 16.30 11.21 -9.97
C VAL A 110 17.27 11.97 -9.08
N MET A 111 17.02 11.98 -7.76
CA MET A 111 17.88 12.67 -6.81
C MET A 111 17.99 11.84 -5.54
N ASN A 112 19.20 11.54 -5.08
CA ASN A 112 19.39 10.97 -3.76
C ASN A 112 20.58 11.59 -3.02
N GLY A 113 20.57 11.46 -1.69
CA GLY A 113 21.58 12.04 -0.82
C GLY A 113 20.99 12.76 0.39
N ILE A 114 21.70 13.79 0.87
CA ILE A 114 21.38 14.52 2.10
C ILE A 114 20.88 15.92 1.76
N LEU A 115 19.74 16.29 2.36
CA LEU A 115 19.18 17.64 2.25
C LEU A 115 19.18 18.34 3.61
N GLY A 116 19.83 19.50 3.65
CA GLY A 116 19.91 20.38 4.80
C GLY A 116 18.99 21.59 4.69
N HIS A 117 18.51 22.05 5.86
CA HIS A 117 17.83 23.33 6.09
C HIS A 117 16.40 23.48 5.56
N THR A 118 16.11 23.28 4.28
CA THR A 118 14.76 23.57 3.70
C THR A 118 14.07 22.32 3.10
N HIS A 119 13.37 22.43 1.97
CA HIS A 119 12.53 21.39 1.38
C HIS A 119 12.69 21.30 -0.16
N VAL A 120 12.15 20.23 -0.75
CA VAL A 120 12.03 20.05 -2.20
C VAL A 120 10.64 20.47 -2.64
N GLN A 121 10.55 21.28 -3.70
CA GLN A 121 9.31 21.53 -4.43
C GLN A 121 9.36 20.76 -5.74
N ALA A 122 8.59 19.68 -5.83
CA ALA A 122 8.46 18.87 -7.04
C ALA A 122 7.13 18.13 -7.03
N ASP A 123 6.56 17.87 -8.20
CA ASP A 123 5.58 16.80 -8.34
C ASP A 123 6.30 15.45 -8.24
N LEU A 124 6.21 14.84 -7.06
CA LEU A 124 6.84 13.55 -6.76
C LEU A 124 6.16 12.38 -7.50
N ASN A 125 4.96 12.56 -8.05
CA ASN A 125 4.37 11.56 -8.97
C ASN A 125 5.08 11.57 -10.34
N ARG A 126 5.59 12.73 -10.77
CA ARG A 126 6.41 12.86 -12.01
C ARG A 126 7.89 12.58 -11.79
N ASN A 127 8.34 12.71 -10.55
CA ASN A 127 9.74 12.57 -10.17
C ASN A 127 9.92 11.64 -8.97
N PRO A 128 9.42 10.39 -9.05
CA PRO A 128 9.45 9.45 -7.93
C PRO A 128 10.86 8.95 -7.59
N GLY A 129 11.87 9.27 -8.41
CA GLY A 129 13.28 9.00 -8.12
C GLY A 129 13.93 10.03 -7.19
N ILE A 130 13.19 11.01 -6.67
CA ILE A 130 13.67 11.99 -5.70
C ILE A 130 13.50 11.42 -4.29
N ASP A 131 14.60 10.94 -3.72
CA ASP A 131 14.72 10.42 -2.36
C ASP A 131 15.86 11.14 -1.63
N LEU A 132 15.57 12.32 -1.10
CA LEU A 132 16.52 13.10 -0.30
C LEU A 132 16.22 12.91 1.18
N MET A 133 17.19 12.34 1.90
CA MET A 133 17.10 12.16 3.34
C MET A 133 17.31 13.52 4.03
N SER A 134 16.34 13.93 4.85
CA SER A 134 16.45 15.10 5.71
C SER A 134 15.73 14.87 7.04
N GLN A 135 16.19 15.56 8.09
CA GLN A 135 15.41 15.70 9.33
C GLN A 135 14.15 16.55 9.15
N LYS A 136 14.01 17.23 8.01
CA LYS A 136 12.96 18.23 7.74
C LYS A 136 12.09 17.94 6.50
N SER A 137 12.38 16.88 5.75
CA SER A 137 11.53 16.40 4.66
C SER A 137 11.17 14.95 4.89
N VAL A 138 9.89 14.63 4.78
CA VAL A 138 9.43 13.25 4.72
C VAL A 138 9.66 12.75 3.30
N SER A 139 10.48 11.72 3.14
CA SER A 139 10.53 10.99 1.87
C SER A 139 9.16 10.34 1.70
N LEU A 140 8.46 10.69 0.61
CA LEU A 140 7.32 9.93 0.17
C LEU A 140 7.90 8.69 -0.52
N ASP A 141 8.21 7.68 0.29
CA ASP A 141 8.40 6.32 -0.21
C ASP A 141 7.07 5.57 -0.02
N PRO A 142 6.04 5.83 -0.86
CA PRO A 142 4.92 4.92 -0.92
C PRO A 142 5.50 3.61 -1.45
N ALA A 143 5.75 2.67 -0.53
CA ALA A 143 6.21 1.33 -0.89
C ALA A 143 5.37 0.86 -2.10
N PRO A 144 6.00 0.61 -3.26
CA PRO A 144 5.26 0.46 -4.50
C PRO A 144 4.28 -0.71 -4.38
N VAL A 145 2.98 -0.41 -4.31
CA VAL A 145 1.93 -1.43 -4.24
C VAL A 145 1.68 -1.94 -5.65
N ASN A 146 1.81 -3.26 -5.84
CA ASN A 146 1.46 -3.89 -7.10
C ASN A 146 -0.05 -3.73 -7.36
N GLN A 147 -0.39 -3.11 -8.48
CA GLN A 147 -1.76 -2.81 -8.89
C GLN A 147 -2.41 -3.98 -9.65
N PHE A 148 -1.62 -4.94 -10.13
CA PHE A 148 -2.20 -6.16 -10.71
C PHE A 148 -2.85 -7.00 -9.63
N TRP A 149 -4.15 -7.26 -9.80
CA TRP A 149 -4.83 -8.29 -9.03
C TRP A 149 -4.30 -9.66 -9.48
N ASN A 150 -3.99 -10.53 -8.51
CA ASN A 150 -3.41 -11.86 -8.76
C ASN A 150 -2.07 -11.82 -9.54
N GLY A 151 -1.14 -10.95 -9.12
CA GLY A 151 0.24 -10.97 -9.62
C GLY A 151 1.03 -12.26 -9.32
N ALA A 152 0.44 -13.20 -8.57
CA ALA A 152 1.02 -14.49 -8.23
C ALA A 152 0.53 -15.65 -9.10
N PHE A 153 -0.33 -15.40 -10.09
CA PHE A 153 -0.90 -16.41 -11.00
C PHE A 153 -1.57 -17.60 -10.29
N LYS A 154 -2.36 -17.32 -9.24
CA LYS A 154 -3.12 -18.33 -8.50
C LYS A 154 -4.48 -18.60 -9.16
N GLY A 155 -5.04 -19.79 -8.91
CA GLY A 155 -6.40 -20.13 -9.34
C GLY A 155 -6.57 -20.37 -10.83
N TRP A 156 -5.55 -20.91 -11.52
CA TRP A 156 -5.69 -21.31 -12.92
C TRP A 156 -6.68 -22.47 -13.09
N ASP A 157 -7.72 -22.24 -13.87
CA ASP A 157 -8.65 -23.26 -14.35
C ASP A 157 -8.28 -23.63 -15.79
N SER A 158 -7.59 -24.76 -15.95
CA SER A 158 -7.14 -25.24 -17.26
C SER A 158 -8.28 -25.68 -18.18
N VAL A 159 -9.44 -26.05 -17.63
CA VAL A 159 -10.58 -26.55 -18.42
C VAL A 159 -11.28 -25.37 -19.09
N ASN A 160 -11.56 -24.32 -18.32
CA ASN A 160 -12.25 -23.12 -18.82
C ASN A 160 -11.28 -22.04 -19.33
N ARG A 161 -9.97 -22.25 -19.16
CA ARG A 161 -8.89 -21.29 -19.44
C ARG A 161 -9.11 -19.95 -18.72
N ILE A 162 -9.45 -20.03 -17.43
CA ILE A 162 -9.71 -18.85 -16.60
C ILE A 162 -8.54 -18.66 -15.64
N LEU A 163 -8.00 -17.44 -15.62
CA LEU A 163 -7.05 -16.99 -14.61
C LEU A 163 -7.60 -15.70 -13.96
N PRO A 164 -7.99 -15.71 -12.68
CA PRO A 164 -8.53 -14.52 -12.02
C PRO A 164 -7.59 -13.32 -12.15
N GLY A 165 -8.11 -12.14 -12.52
CA GLY A 165 -7.31 -10.92 -12.72
C GLY A 165 -6.66 -10.79 -14.09
N TRP A 166 -6.75 -11.82 -14.95
CA TRP A 166 -6.06 -11.86 -16.23
C TRP A 166 -7.01 -12.24 -17.36
N ASN A 167 -6.95 -11.48 -18.46
CA ASN A 167 -7.56 -11.87 -19.72
C ASN A 167 -6.53 -12.64 -20.56
N VAL A 168 -6.79 -13.92 -20.75
CA VAL A 168 -5.97 -14.88 -21.51
C VAL A 168 -6.59 -15.21 -22.88
N GLY A 169 -7.45 -14.34 -23.40
CA GLY A 169 -8.49 -14.54 -24.43
C GLY A 169 -8.08 -15.00 -25.85
N GLN A 170 -6.98 -15.74 -26.02
CA GLN A 170 -6.62 -16.39 -27.28
C GLN A 170 -6.16 -17.84 -27.05
N THR A 171 -6.42 -18.71 -28.04
CA THR A 171 -6.05 -20.14 -28.04
C THR A 171 -4.72 -20.42 -28.72
N ASN A 172 -3.99 -19.40 -29.16
CA ASN A 172 -2.69 -19.52 -29.84
C ASN A 172 -1.52 -19.86 -28.90
N THR A 173 -1.81 -20.21 -27.64
CA THR A 173 -0.81 -20.55 -26.62
C THR A 173 -1.36 -21.62 -25.69
N ASP A 174 -0.57 -22.64 -25.40
CA ASP A 174 -0.86 -23.57 -24.31
C ASP A 174 -0.30 -23.00 -23.02
N ILE A 175 -1.13 -22.97 -21.97
CA ILE A 175 -0.79 -22.37 -20.68
C ILE A 175 -0.74 -23.48 -19.64
N THR A 176 0.41 -23.61 -18.98
CA THR A 176 0.62 -24.53 -17.87
C THR A 176 1.13 -23.75 -16.67
N ILE A 177 0.55 -23.99 -15.49
CA ILE A 177 1.13 -23.48 -14.25
C ILE A 177 2.10 -24.55 -13.71
N LEU A 178 3.38 -24.19 -13.62
CA LEU A 178 4.44 -25.07 -13.12
C LEU A 178 4.39 -25.16 -11.59
N ASP A 179 4.96 -26.24 -11.05
CA ASP A 179 5.12 -26.43 -9.60
C ASP A 179 6.01 -25.34 -8.98
N SER A 180 5.76 -25.05 -7.71
CA SER A 180 6.51 -24.17 -6.82
C SER A 180 8.03 -24.39 -6.81
N SER A 181 8.53 -25.57 -7.15
CA SER A 181 9.97 -25.85 -7.24
C SER A 181 10.70 -25.04 -8.32
N GLU A 182 9.97 -24.55 -9.33
CA GLU A 182 10.51 -23.71 -10.41
C GLU A 182 10.32 -22.21 -10.15
N ALA A 183 9.68 -21.85 -9.03
CA ALA A 183 9.30 -20.48 -8.75
C ALA A 183 10.49 -19.59 -8.35
N LEU A 184 10.60 -18.43 -9.00
CA LEU A 184 11.54 -17.38 -8.61
C LEU A 184 11.21 -16.82 -7.21
N PHE A 185 9.92 -16.80 -6.86
CA PHE A 185 9.41 -16.37 -5.55
C PHE A 185 8.54 -17.48 -4.95
N PRO A 186 8.71 -17.83 -3.66
CA PRO A 186 8.08 -19.00 -3.06
C PRO A 186 6.55 -18.93 -2.98
N ASP A 187 5.98 -17.72 -3.02
CA ASP A 187 4.55 -17.46 -2.98
C ASP A 187 3.93 -17.27 -4.38
N HIS A 188 4.73 -17.18 -5.43
CA HIS A 188 4.26 -16.99 -6.80
C HIS A 188 4.26 -18.30 -7.59
N ASN A 189 3.28 -18.46 -8.47
CA ASN A 189 3.31 -19.53 -9.46
C ASN A 189 4.10 -19.08 -10.69
N VAL A 190 4.61 -20.05 -11.45
CA VAL A 190 5.20 -19.81 -12.77
C VAL A 190 4.19 -20.24 -13.83
N MET A 191 3.85 -19.32 -14.72
CA MET A 191 3.03 -19.58 -15.90
C MET A 191 3.96 -19.86 -17.08
N SER A 192 3.97 -21.11 -17.53
CA SER A 192 4.67 -21.52 -18.76
C SER A 192 3.73 -21.40 -19.96
N LEU A 193 4.21 -20.71 -20.99
CA LEU A 193 3.49 -20.43 -22.22
C LEU A 193 4.21 -21.09 -23.40
N ASP A 194 3.56 -22.06 -24.04
CA ASP A 194 4.00 -22.70 -25.28
C ASP A 194 3.28 -22.04 -26.45
N TYR A 195 4.00 -21.21 -27.20
CA TYR A 195 3.45 -20.34 -28.22
C TYR A 195 3.32 -21.08 -29.55
N LYS A 196 2.09 -21.26 -30.04
CA LYS A 196 1.80 -22.12 -31.22
C LYS A 196 2.13 -21.49 -32.58
N ASN A 197 2.67 -20.27 -32.60
CA ASN A 197 3.14 -19.58 -33.81
C ASN A 197 2.10 -19.44 -34.95
N TRP A 198 0.82 -19.19 -34.60
CA TRP A 198 -0.29 -19.08 -35.57
C TRP A 198 -0.43 -17.70 -36.24
N GLY A 199 0.61 -16.86 -36.19
CA GLY A 199 0.62 -15.51 -36.74
C GLY A 199 -0.04 -14.50 -35.79
N GLY A 200 0.78 -13.70 -35.11
CA GLY A 200 0.33 -12.69 -34.16
C GLY A 200 1.20 -12.66 -32.90
N ALA A 201 0.69 -12.03 -31.85
CA ALA A 201 1.25 -12.12 -30.51
C ALA A 201 0.13 -12.55 -29.57
N PHE A 202 0.42 -13.47 -28.65
CA PHE A 202 -0.43 -13.71 -27.49
C PHE A 202 -0.33 -12.48 -26.58
N LYS A 203 -1.48 -11.97 -26.15
CA LYS A 203 -1.56 -10.81 -25.26
C LYS A 203 -2.03 -11.28 -23.89
N LEU A 204 -1.13 -11.25 -22.92
CA LEU A 204 -1.50 -11.41 -21.52
C LEU A 204 -1.72 -10.02 -20.92
N GLN A 205 -2.91 -9.77 -20.38
CA GLN A 205 -3.28 -8.46 -19.88
C GLN A 205 -4.20 -8.59 -18.67
N SER A 206 -4.27 -7.53 -17.85
CA SER A 206 -5.24 -7.45 -16.76
C SER A 206 -6.67 -7.54 -17.30
N ASP A 207 -7.57 -8.22 -16.58
CA ASP A 207 -9.00 -8.26 -16.89
C ASP A 207 -9.70 -6.92 -16.66
N LYS A 208 -9.11 -6.06 -15.82
CA LYS A 208 -9.55 -4.71 -15.52
C LYS A 208 -8.52 -3.67 -15.95
N THR A 209 -8.99 -2.64 -16.63
CA THR A 209 -8.22 -1.43 -16.87
C THR A 209 -8.12 -0.65 -15.56
N LEU A 210 -6.90 -0.36 -15.12
CA LEU A 210 -6.66 0.48 -13.96
C LEU A 210 -6.77 1.94 -14.41
N LEU A 211 -7.66 2.69 -13.76
CA LEU A 211 -7.87 4.12 -13.99
C LEU A 211 -7.63 4.85 -12.68
N THR A 212 -6.46 5.44 -12.52
CA THR A 212 -6.10 6.21 -11.33
C THR A 212 -5.72 7.65 -11.71
N PRO A 213 -6.56 8.66 -11.41
CA PRO A 213 -6.36 10.04 -11.89
C PRO A 213 -5.15 10.75 -11.25
N GLY A 214 -4.64 10.23 -10.13
CA GLY A 214 -3.61 10.88 -9.31
C GLY A 214 -2.17 10.65 -9.72
N HIS A 215 -1.88 9.85 -10.76
CA HIS A 215 -0.50 9.49 -11.12
C HIS A 215 -0.17 9.83 -12.57
N ASP A 216 1.07 10.26 -12.80
CA ASP A 216 1.58 10.61 -14.13
C ASP A 216 2.61 9.61 -14.67
N PHE A 217 3.08 8.68 -13.83
CA PHE A 217 3.99 7.59 -14.22
C PHE A 217 3.49 6.24 -13.75
N ALA A 218 3.70 5.24 -14.59
CA ALA A 218 3.54 3.85 -14.23
C ALA A 218 4.80 3.06 -14.60
N THR A 219 5.21 2.17 -13.71
CA THR A 219 6.22 1.14 -13.98
C THR A 219 5.53 -0.19 -14.04
N PHE A 220 5.75 -0.91 -15.12
CA PHE A 220 5.14 -2.23 -15.30
C PHE A 220 6.09 -3.18 -15.99
N GLY A 221 5.97 -4.46 -15.64
CA GLY A 221 6.81 -5.49 -16.17
C GLY A 221 6.47 -6.86 -15.61
N VAL A 222 7.24 -7.86 -15.99
CA VAL A 222 7.09 -9.24 -15.54
C VAL A 222 8.47 -9.89 -15.51
N TYR A 223 8.72 -10.79 -14.55
CA TYR A 223 9.89 -11.65 -14.64
C TYR A 223 9.59 -12.75 -15.66
N ALA A 224 10.46 -12.85 -16.67
CA ALA A 224 10.33 -13.80 -17.75
C ALA A 224 11.59 -14.64 -17.88
N ARG A 225 11.44 -15.93 -18.21
CA ARG A 225 12.54 -16.85 -18.55
C ARG A 225 12.26 -17.48 -19.90
N SER A 226 13.18 -17.31 -20.85
CA SER A 226 13.02 -17.84 -22.21
C SER A 226 14.36 -18.03 -22.91
N SER A 227 14.50 -19.09 -23.70
CA SER A 227 15.64 -19.29 -24.62
C SER A 227 15.41 -18.66 -26.00
N VAL A 228 14.24 -18.06 -26.23
CA VAL A 228 13.88 -17.43 -27.50
C VAL A 228 14.08 -15.92 -27.37
N GLN A 229 15.02 -15.37 -28.15
CA GLN A 229 15.23 -13.93 -28.19
C GLN A 229 13.97 -13.22 -28.70
N GLY A 230 13.56 -12.16 -28.01
CA GLY A 230 12.38 -11.39 -28.40
C GLY A 230 11.04 -12.04 -28.03
N SER A 231 11.03 -13.13 -27.25
CA SER A 231 9.81 -13.89 -26.93
C SER A 231 8.73 -13.10 -26.22
N ILE A 232 9.10 -12.08 -25.45
CA ILE A 232 8.16 -11.23 -24.70
C ILE A 232 8.62 -9.78 -24.69
N THR A 233 7.65 -8.86 -24.67
CA THR A 233 7.85 -7.42 -24.41
C THR A 233 6.68 -6.87 -23.58
N ALA A 234 6.95 -5.98 -22.62
CA ALA A 234 5.92 -5.24 -21.92
C ALA A 234 5.46 -4.05 -22.78
N VAL A 235 4.14 -3.83 -22.87
CA VAL A 235 3.56 -2.86 -23.78
C VAL A 235 2.49 -2.03 -23.09
N MET A 236 2.47 -0.73 -23.37
CA MET A 236 1.35 0.15 -23.05
C MET A 236 0.82 0.78 -24.33
N ARG A 237 -0.49 0.77 -24.47
CA ARG A 237 -1.20 1.48 -25.54
C ARG A 237 -1.96 2.66 -24.95
N TYR A 238 -1.74 3.82 -25.55
CA TYR A 238 -2.44 5.06 -25.26
C TYR A 238 -3.83 5.07 -25.89
N THR A 239 -4.72 5.90 -25.37
CA THR A 239 -6.07 6.15 -25.92
C THR A 239 -6.00 6.65 -27.36
N SER A 240 -4.94 7.39 -27.72
CA SER A 240 -4.65 7.84 -29.10
C SER A 240 -4.37 6.70 -30.08
N GLY A 241 -4.21 5.47 -29.59
CA GLY A 241 -3.79 4.30 -30.36
C GLY A 241 -2.28 4.13 -30.45
N SER A 242 -1.49 5.10 -29.98
CA SER A 242 -0.02 5.01 -29.92
C SER A 242 0.42 3.88 -28.99
N ILE A 243 1.49 3.19 -29.34
CA ILE A 243 2.02 2.05 -28.59
C ILE A 243 3.47 2.34 -28.20
N ILE A 244 3.80 2.07 -26.94
CA ILE A 244 5.18 2.04 -26.44
C ILE A 244 5.50 0.66 -25.90
N SER A 245 6.73 0.21 -26.10
CA SER A 245 7.17 -1.14 -25.76
C SER A 245 8.52 -1.11 -25.04
N SER A 246 8.75 -2.04 -24.13
CA SER A 246 10.02 -2.19 -23.42
C SER A 246 11.09 -2.77 -24.35
N ALA A 247 12.29 -2.96 -23.83
CA ALA A 247 13.19 -3.97 -24.41
C ALA A 247 12.55 -5.36 -24.31
N SER A 248 12.89 -6.23 -25.25
CA SER A 248 12.41 -7.61 -25.28
C SER A 248 13.38 -8.54 -24.55
N HIS A 249 12.90 -9.75 -24.21
CA HIS A 249 13.73 -10.76 -23.55
C HIS A 249 14.95 -11.14 -24.39
N SER A 250 16.12 -11.32 -23.77
CA SER A 250 17.37 -11.52 -24.50
C SER A 250 17.50 -12.91 -25.17
N GLY A 251 16.77 -13.90 -24.68
CA GLY A 251 16.89 -15.30 -25.07
C GLY A 251 17.94 -16.08 -24.28
N SER A 252 18.40 -15.54 -23.15
CA SER A 252 19.47 -16.13 -22.32
C SER A 252 19.10 -17.45 -21.63
N GLY A 253 17.83 -17.84 -21.60
CA GLY A 253 17.32 -18.95 -20.81
C GLY A 253 17.28 -18.67 -19.29
N LYS A 254 17.52 -17.44 -18.86
CA LYS A 254 17.51 -17.02 -17.44
C LYS A 254 16.31 -16.13 -17.15
N TRP A 255 16.02 -15.92 -15.86
CA TRP A 255 15.03 -14.93 -15.43
C TRP A 255 15.53 -13.50 -15.68
N GLU A 256 14.75 -12.71 -16.41
CA GLU A 256 14.97 -11.31 -16.70
C GLU A 256 13.70 -10.53 -16.39
N PHE A 257 13.86 -9.34 -15.80
CA PHE A 257 12.72 -8.45 -15.63
C PHE A 257 12.45 -7.70 -16.94
N ILE A 258 11.32 -7.98 -17.57
CA ILE A 258 10.89 -7.38 -18.82
C ILE A 258 9.82 -6.34 -18.50
N GLY A 259 10.22 -5.06 -18.52
CA GLY A 259 9.37 -3.96 -18.12
C GLY A 259 9.91 -2.60 -18.52
N MET A 260 9.12 -1.56 -18.23
CA MET A 260 9.52 -0.17 -18.41
C MET A 260 8.79 0.74 -17.43
N SER A 261 9.30 1.95 -17.26
CA SER A 261 8.57 3.07 -16.68
C SER A 261 8.16 4.02 -17.80
N ALA A 262 6.90 4.47 -17.79
CA ALA A 262 6.37 5.35 -18.81
C ALA A 262 5.37 6.36 -18.25
N LEU A 263 5.13 7.43 -19.01
CA LEU A 263 4.05 8.37 -18.74
C LEU A 263 2.70 7.65 -18.81
N TYR A 264 1.96 7.73 -17.72
CA TYR A 264 0.68 7.07 -17.54
C TYR A 264 -0.43 7.83 -18.28
N ASP A 265 -1.16 7.13 -19.16
CA ASP A 265 -2.38 7.67 -19.78
C ASP A 265 -3.54 7.56 -18.79
N LYS A 266 -4.08 8.71 -18.35
CA LYS A 266 -5.15 8.74 -17.35
C LYS A 266 -6.50 8.30 -17.89
N ASP A 267 -6.70 8.38 -19.20
CA ASP A 267 -8.02 8.23 -19.82
C ASP A 267 -8.30 6.75 -20.17
N SER A 268 -7.30 6.01 -20.64
CA SER A 268 -7.46 4.58 -20.95
C SER A 268 -6.11 3.87 -21.19
N PRO A 269 -5.32 3.64 -20.13
CA PRO A 269 -4.03 2.98 -20.28
C PRO A 269 -4.24 1.49 -20.43
N TYR A 270 -3.76 0.93 -21.54
CA TYR A 270 -3.89 -0.51 -21.79
C TYR A 270 -2.54 -1.20 -21.70
N PHE A 271 -2.29 -1.84 -20.55
CA PHE A 271 -1.07 -2.61 -20.28
C PHE A 271 -1.23 -4.06 -20.69
N TYR A 272 -0.26 -4.57 -21.44
CA TYR A 272 -0.22 -6.00 -21.80
C TYR A 272 1.20 -6.47 -22.04
N PHE A 273 1.40 -7.77 -21.89
CA PHE A 273 2.60 -8.47 -22.31
C PHE A 273 2.36 -9.08 -23.68
N SER A 274 3.17 -8.65 -24.66
CA SER A 274 3.13 -9.16 -26.03
C SER A 274 4.09 -10.32 -26.14
N ILE A 275 3.56 -11.52 -26.34
CA ILE A 275 4.30 -12.78 -26.34
C ILE A 275 4.28 -13.40 -27.73
N VAL A 276 5.46 -13.69 -28.27
CA VAL A 276 5.68 -14.19 -29.65
C VAL A 276 6.60 -15.41 -29.69
N GLY A 277 6.94 -15.98 -28.53
CA GLY A 277 7.73 -17.20 -28.41
C GLY A 277 7.56 -17.81 -27.02
N ASP A 278 8.07 -19.02 -26.84
CA ASP A 278 7.93 -19.76 -25.59
C ASP A 278 8.57 -19.02 -24.42
N VAL A 279 7.84 -18.91 -23.32
CA VAL A 279 8.26 -18.11 -22.17
C VAL A 279 7.60 -18.59 -20.88
N ASP A 280 8.40 -18.64 -19.82
CA ASP A 280 7.91 -18.77 -18.46
C ASP A 280 7.76 -17.38 -17.83
N LEU A 281 6.64 -17.10 -17.18
CA LEU A 281 6.31 -15.82 -16.58
C LEU A 281 6.04 -15.98 -15.09
N THR A 282 6.48 -15.00 -14.30
CA THR A 282 6.08 -14.88 -12.90
C THR A 282 6.14 -13.43 -12.44
N ALA A 283 5.47 -13.14 -11.33
CA ALA A 283 5.50 -11.85 -10.66
C ALA A 283 5.32 -10.62 -11.60
N PRO A 284 4.27 -10.57 -12.44
CA PRO A 284 3.91 -9.34 -13.11
C PRO A 284 3.67 -8.22 -12.09
N THR A 285 4.23 -7.06 -12.38
CA THR A 285 4.15 -5.87 -11.56
C THR A 285 3.62 -4.71 -12.38
N LEU A 286 2.74 -3.93 -11.77
CA LEU A 286 2.35 -2.61 -12.23
C LEU A 286 2.28 -1.72 -11.00
N THR A 287 2.98 -0.61 -11.01
CA THR A 287 3.05 0.34 -9.91
C THR A 287 2.94 1.74 -10.47
N PHE A 288 2.39 2.65 -9.68
CA PHE A 288 2.49 4.06 -9.98
C PHE A 288 3.81 4.59 -9.40
N GLY A 289 4.64 5.21 -10.25
CA GLY A 289 6.02 5.58 -9.91
C GLY A 289 7.06 4.93 -10.85
N GLN A 290 8.35 5.03 -10.49
CA GLN A 290 9.47 4.55 -11.31
C GLN A 290 10.08 3.21 -10.86
N SER A 291 9.70 2.74 -9.67
CA SER A 291 10.22 1.49 -9.12
C SER A 291 9.20 0.37 -9.31
N PRO A 292 9.61 -0.79 -9.84
CA PRO A 292 8.74 -1.96 -9.83
C PRO A 292 8.47 -2.36 -8.37
N ALA A 293 7.31 -2.97 -8.11
CA ALA A 293 7.07 -3.56 -6.80
C ALA A 293 8.07 -4.69 -6.60
N THR A 294 8.64 -4.81 -5.40
CA THR A 294 9.41 -6.00 -5.04
C THR A 294 8.41 -7.15 -4.89
N PRO A 295 8.44 -8.19 -5.74
CA PRO A 295 7.51 -9.29 -5.60
C PRO A 295 7.85 -10.14 -4.38
N GLY A 296 6.81 -10.69 -3.76
CA GLY A 296 6.93 -11.59 -2.62
C GLY A 296 7.06 -10.88 -1.27
N ALA A 297 6.95 -11.67 -0.20
CA ALA A 297 7.19 -11.18 1.15
C ALA A 297 8.67 -10.77 1.30
N SER A 298 8.91 -9.60 1.91
CA SER A 298 10.27 -9.22 2.31
C SER A 298 10.86 -10.29 3.24
N LEU A 299 12.11 -10.70 3.00
CA LEU A 299 12.81 -11.63 3.88
C LEU A 299 12.77 -11.11 5.31
N MET A 300 12.23 -11.91 6.24
CA MET A 300 12.23 -11.57 7.66
C MET A 300 13.68 -11.57 8.15
N SER A 301 14.22 -10.38 8.41
CA SER A 301 15.50 -10.26 9.11
C SER A 301 15.28 -10.53 10.61
N SER A 302 16.29 -11.06 11.30
CA SER A 302 16.29 -11.20 12.76
C SER A 302 16.15 -9.87 13.51
N SER A 303 16.29 -8.74 12.81
CA SER A 303 16.14 -7.37 13.30
C SER A 303 14.73 -6.79 13.12
N GLY A 304 13.78 -7.54 12.55
CA GLY A 304 12.39 -7.12 12.42
C GLY A 304 11.75 -7.47 11.07
N ALA A 305 10.43 -7.50 11.06
CA ALA A 305 9.59 -7.74 9.88
C ALA A 305 8.95 -6.42 9.41
N ARG A 306 8.95 -6.18 8.09
CA ARG A 306 8.19 -5.09 7.46
C ARG A 306 6.88 -5.68 6.95
N MET A 307 5.76 -5.34 7.60
CA MET A 307 4.42 -5.65 7.07
C MET A 307 3.97 -4.48 6.19
N SER A 308 3.62 -4.76 4.94
CA SER A 308 3.01 -3.80 4.01
C SER A 308 1.73 -4.39 3.42
N GLY A 309 0.63 -3.67 3.55
CA GLY A 309 -0.70 -4.04 3.07
C GLY A 309 -1.76 -3.18 3.75
N THR A 310 -2.93 -3.05 3.15
CA THR A 310 -4.08 -2.39 3.80
C THR A 310 -4.69 -3.37 4.80
N LEU A 311 -4.57 -3.10 6.11
CA LEU A 311 -5.35 -3.79 7.13
C LEU A 311 -6.78 -3.24 7.08
N THR A 312 -7.64 -3.82 6.25
CA THR A 312 -9.06 -3.47 6.21
C THR A 312 -9.78 -4.30 7.26
N THR A 313 -10.18 -3.67 8.37
CA THR A 313 -11.16 -4.24 9.30
C THR A 313 -12.56 -3.95 8.75
N GLY A 314 -13.11 -4.92 8.01
CA GLY A 314 -14.49 -4.84 7.52
C GLY A 314 -15.43 -5.52 8.51
N VAL A 315 -16.52 -4.84 8.86
CA VAL A 315 -17.57 -5.40 9.71
C VAL A 315 -18.79 -5.65 8.86
N ALA A 316 -19.28 -6.88 8.87
CA ALA A 316 -20.46 -7.28 8.11
C ALA A 316 -21.48 -7.99 9.02
N PRO A 317 -22.79 -7.76 8.86
CA PRO A 317 -23.78 -8.58 9.53
C PRO A 317 -23.74 -10.00 8.97
N CYS A 318 -23.84 -10.99 9.86
CA CYS A 318 -24.04 -12.37 9.51
C CYS A 318 -25.43 -12.77 10.00
N THR A 319 -26.32 -13.07 9.07
CA THR A 319 -27.70 -13.43 9.35
C THR A 319 -27.82 -14.93 9.63
N PRO A 320 -28.82 -15.34 10.42
CA PRO A 320 -28.97 -16.73 10.80
C PRO A 320 -29.42 -17.56 9.59
N PRO A 321 -29.00 -18.83 9.48
CA PRO A 321 -29.47 -19.70 8.42
C PRO A 321 -30.99 -19.92 8.52
N SER A 322 -31.64 -20.11 7.38
CA SER A 322 -33.10 -20.38 7.32
C SER A 322 -33.50 -21.69 8.00
N SER A 323 -32.56 -22.62 8.16
CA SER A 323 -32.71 -23.83 8.98
C SER A 323 -31.33 -24.40 9.37
N GLY A 324 -31.25 -25.03 10.54
CA GLY A 324 -30.03 -25.72 11.02
C GLY A 324 -29.02 -24.82 11.75
N TYR A 325 -27.79 -25.31 11.85
CA TYR A 325 -26.72 -24.72 12.70
C TYR A 325 -25.47 -24.32 11.89
N TYR A 326 -25.62 -24.20 10.57
CA TYR A 326 -24.54 -23.95 9.62
C TYR A 326 -24.62 -22.51 9.14
N TRP A 327 -23.73 -21.67 9.65
CA TRP A 327 -23.71 -20.26 9.32
C TRP A 327 -22.79 -20.00 8.14
N THR A 328 -23.12 -18.98 7.34
CA THR A 328 -22.30 -18.55 6.21
C THR A 328 -21.92 -17.09 6.41
N CYS A 329 -20.67 -16.85 6.80
CA CYS A 329 -20.14 -15.49 6.91
C CYS A 329 -19.72 -14.99 5.50
N PRO A 330 -20.06 -13.74 5.12
CA PRO A 330 -19.73 -13.22 3.80
C PRO A 330 -18.22 -12.92 3.67
N LYS A 331 -17.49 -13.84 3.01
CA LYS A 331 -16.01 -13.82 2.87
C LYS A 331 -15.44 -12.52 2.30
N ASN A 332 -16.18 -11.83 1.44
CA ASN A 332 -15.72 -10.64 0.74
C ASN A 332 -16.15 -9.31 1.39
N GLU A 333 -16.86 -9.36 2.51
CA GLU A 333 -17.45 -8.17 3.15
C GLU A 333 -16.76 -7.78 4.46
N GLY A 334 -15.99 -8.68 5.06
CA GLY A 334 -15.28 -8.36 6.30
C GLY A 334 -14.53 -9.52 6.92
N ASN A 335 -13.90 -9.22 8.05
CA ASN A 335 -13.25 -10.17 8.95
C ASN A 335 -13.80 -10.09 10.38
N ILE A 336 -14.77 -9.19 10.60
CA ILE A 336 -15.57 -9.12 11.82
C ILE A 336 -17.03 -9.30 11.42
N PHE A 337 -17.71 -10.27 12.02
CA PHE A 337 -19.09 -10.61 11.70
C PHE A 337 -19.99 -10.31 12.89
N LEU A 338 -20.90 -9.35 12.73
CA LEU A 338 -21.96 -9.08 13.68
C LEU A 338 -23.02 -10.16 13.53
N MET A 339 -23.09 -11.05 14.52
CA MET A 339 -23.97 -12.21 14.48
C MET A 339 -25.39 -11.77 14.87
N ASP A 340 -26.25 -11.57 13.86
CA ASP A 340 -27.65 -11.20 14.05
C ASP A 340 -28.46 -12.45 14.43
N MET A 341 -28.90 -12.52 15.68
CA MET A 341 -29.71 -13.64 16.16
C MET A 341 -31.20 -13.46 15.86
N GLN A 342 -31.62 -12.27 15.44
CA GLN A 342 -33.02 -11.88 15.25
C GLN A 342 -33.87 -12.14 16.51
N GLY A 343 -33.28 -11.92 17.70
CA GLY A 343 -33.95 -12.09 18.99
C GLY A 343 -34.16 -13.55 19.45
N ASP A 344 -33.50 -14.53 18.81
CA ASP A 344 -33.54 -15.94 19.23
C ASP A 344 -32.25 -16.31 20.00
N PRO A 345 -32.28 -16.36 21.35
CA PRO A 345 -31.10 -16.62 22.16
C PRO A 345 -30.63 -18.08 22.10
N ASP A 346 -31.46 -19.02 21.62
CA ASP A 346 -31.14 -20.45 21.63
C ASP A 346 -30.43 -20.94 20.35
N LYS A 347 -30.08 -20.02 19.45
CA LYS A 347 -29.36 -20.35 18.23
C LYS A 347 -27.97 -20.89 18.52
N ARG A 348 -27.59 -21.87 17.70
CA ARG A 348 -26.31 -22.57 17.81
C ARG A 348 -25.50 -22.44 16.54
N ILE A 349 -24.19 -22.35 16.73
CA ILE A 349 -23.19 -22.32 15.67
C ILE A 349 -22.34 -23.57 15.84
N ILE A 350 -22.55 -24.55 14.96
CA ILE A 350 -21.78 -25.80 14.95
C ILE A 350 -20.72 -25.76 13.85
N ARG A 351 -20.99 -24.99 12.79
CA ARG A 351 -20.10 -24.86 11.64
C ARG A 351 -20.27 -23.52 10.96
N LEU A 352 -19.17 -22.96 10.48
CA LEU A 352 -19.14 -21.80 9.60
C LEU A 352 -18.67 -22.21 8.21
N ASN A 353 -19.26 -21.61 7.18
CA ASN A 353 -18.84 -21.71 5.78
C ASN A 353 -18.56 -23.17 5.35
N GLN A 354 -19.61 -24.00 5.43
CA GLN A 354 -19.59 -25.42 5.09
C GLN A 354 -19.18 -25.68 3.61
N PRO A 355 -18.89 -26.92 3.17
CA PRO A 355 -18.29 -27.19 1.85
C PRO A 355 -19.03 -26.64 0.63
N THR A 356 -20.35 -26.50 0.71
CA THR A 356 -21.19 -25.94 -0.35
C THR A 356 -21.29 -24.41 -0.31
N ALA A 357 -20.71 -23.78 0.70
CA ALA A 357 -20.56 -22.33 0.84
C ALA A 357 -19.10 -21.92 0.53
N ASP A 358 -18.89 -20.65 0.19
CA ASP A 358 -17.56 -20.10 -0.05
C ASP A 358 -16.71 -20.15 1.23
N ARG A 359 -15.54 -20.82 1.18
CA ARG A 359 -14.69 -21.09 2.34
C ARG A 359 -13.61 -20.04 2.50
N PHE A 360 -13.31 -19.68 3.74
CA PHE A 360 -12.13 -18.89 4.04
C PHE A 360 -10.86 -19.70 3.81
N ASP A 361 -9.81 -19.03 3.36
CA ASP A 361 -8.52 -19.65 3.13
C ASP A 361 -7.86 -19.98 4.48
N ARG A 362 -7.03 -21.02 4.52
CA ARG A 362 -6.34 -21.42 5.75
C ARG A 362 -5.52 -20.26 6.32
N GLY A 363 -5.60 -20.07 7.64
CA GLY A 363 -4.93 -18.98 8.36
C GLY A 363 -5.74 -17.68 8.39
N THR A 364 -6.89 -17.61 7.71
CA THR A 364 -7.78 -16.46 7.83
C THR A 364 -8.30 -16.34 9.25
N VAL A 365 -8.17 -15.16 9.85
CA VAL A 365 -8.69 -14.86 11.17
C VAL A 365 -9.97 -14.06 11.03
N ILE A 366 -11.05 -14.57 11.62
CA ILE A 366 -12.35 -13.89 11.71
C ILE A 366 -12.72 -13.68 13.16
N THR A 367 -13.53 -12.66 13.44
CA THR A 367 -14.13 -12.47 14.76
C THR A 367 -15.65 -12.51 14.62
N LEU A 368 -16.29 -13.43 15.33
CA LEU A 368 -17.74 -13.43 15.50
C LEU A 368 -18.06 -12.55 16.71
N MET A 369 -18.96 -11.61 16.53
CA MET A 369 -19.38 -10.70 17.57
C MET A 369 -20.87 -10.88 17.86
N PHE A 370 -21.22 -10.97 19.13
CA PHE A 370 -22.59 -11.18 19.58
C PHE A 370 -23.08 -9.94 20.31
N THR A 371 -24.05 -9.23 19.74
CA THR A 371 -24.73 -8.11 20.42
C THR A 371 -25.69 -8.60 21.50
N GLU A 372 -26.15 -9.85 21.39
CA GLU A 372 -27.13 -10.49 22.28
C GLU A 372 -26.52 -11.68 23.03
N ALA A 373 -27.10 -12.01 24.19
CA ALA A 373 -26.71 -13.16 25.01
C ALA A 373 -27.41 -14.45 24.55
N GLY A 374 -26.83 -15.60 24.91
CA GLY A 374 -27.44 -16.92 24.80
C GLY A 374 -26.92 -17.78 23.65
N THR A 375 -26.40 -17.18 22.58
CA THR A 375 -25.92 -17.89 21.41
C THR A 375 -24.80 -18.84 21.76
N ARG A 376 -24.92 -20.10 21.34
CA ARG A 376 -23.93 -21.13 21.63
C ARG A 376 -23.07 -21.43 20.40
N VAL A 377 -21.77 -21.13 20.47
CA VAL A 377 -20.78 -21.68 19.55
C VAL A 377 -20.31 -23.01 20.12
N GLU A 378 -20.69 -24.11 19.47
CA GLU A 378 -20.43 -25.45 19.99
C GLU A 378 -18.99 -25.88 19.72
N HIS A 379 -18.33 -26.38 20.75
CA HIS A 379 -17.09 -27.11 20.58
C HIS A 379 -17.39 -28.43 19.86
N SER A 380 -16.83 -28.61 18.67
CA SER A 380 -17.14 -29.75 17.81
C SER A 380 -15.97 -30.13 16.90
N GLY A 381 -16.17 -31.16 16.07
CA GLY A 381 -15.19 -31.52 15.04
C GLY A 381 -14.95 -30.45 13.96
N TYR A 382 -15.78 -29.40 13.90
CA TYR A 382 -15.63 -28.28 12.96
C TYR A 382 -15.20 -26.98 13.61
N ILE A 383 -15.37 -26.83 14.92
CA ILE A 383 -14.96 -25.64 15.68
C ILE A 383 -14.26 -26.11 16.96
N GLU A 384 -12.95 -26.01 16.99
CA GLU A 384 -12.11 -26.33 18.15
C GLU A 384 -11.99 -25.10 19.05
N LEU A 385 -12.43 -25.21 20.31
CA LEU A 385 -12.51 -24.10 21.27
C LEU A 385 -11.47 -24.30 22.39
N LYS A 386 -10.90 -23.21 22.93
CA LYS A 386 -9.70 -23.17 23.80
C LYS A 386 -9.79 -23.91 25.14
N SER A 387 -10.93 -24.49 25.49
CA SER A 387 -11.15 -25.24 26.72
C SER A 387 -11.87 -26.57 26.49
N GLY A 388 -12.07 -26.97 25.24
CA GLY A 388 -12.92 -28.12 24.91
C GLY A 388 -14.40 -27.93 25.29
N ALA A 389 -14.82 -26.70 25.59
CA ALA A 389 -16.17 -26.36 26.00
C ALA A 389 -16.77 -25.30 25.08
N ASP A 390 -18.09 -25.35 24.93
CA ASP A 390 -18.87 -24.39 24.17
C ASP A 390 -18.62 -22.95 24.65
N PHE A 391 -18.67 -22.02 23.71
CA PHE A 391 -18.77 -20.60 24.02
C PHE A 391 -20.26 -20.23 24.03
N VAL A 392 -20.73 -19.69 25.15
CA VAL A 392 -22.08 -19.12 25.27
C VAL A 392 -21.94 -17.61 25.30
N SER A 393 -22.57 -16.92 24.35
CA SER A 393 -22.48 -15.47 24.26
C SER A 393 -23.13 -14.81 25.46
N VAL A 394 -22.51 -13.73 25.92
CA VAL A 394 -23.14 -12.68 26.72
C VAL A 394 -23.23 -11.42 25.84
N PRO A 395 -23.99 -10.38 26.24
CA PRO A 395 -24.09 -9.18 25.41
C PRO A 395 -22.70 -8.59 25.13
N PHE A 396 -22.46 -8.26 23.87
CA PHE A 396 -21.19 -7.70 23.33
C PHE A 396 -19.96 -8.60 23.51
N SER A 397 -20.16 -9.90 23.72
CA SER A 397 -19.10 -10.89 23.70
C SER A 397 -18.62 -11.17 22.27
N SER A 398 -17.41 -11.72 22.16
CA SER A 398 -16.86 -12.11 20.87
C SER A 398 -16.01 -13.37 20.97
N ILE A 399 -15.86 -14.05 19.83
CA ILE A 399 -14.91 -15.14 19.67
C ILE A 399 -14.14 -14.97 18.36
N THR A 400 -12.83 -15.01 18.45
CA THR A 400 -11.93 -14.95 17.31
C THR A 400 -11.52 -16.37 16.92
N LEU A 401 -11.73 -16.70 15.66
CA LEU A 401 -11.49 -18.01 15.09
C LEU A 401 -10.50 -17.89 13.93
N MET A 402 -9.60 -18.87 13.81
CA MET A 402 -8.72 -19.03 12.67
C MET A 402 -9.20 -20.21 11.82
N ALA A 403 -9.36 -19.97 10.53
CA ALA A 403 -9.68 -21.02 9.56
C ALA A 403 -8.51 -21.99 9.47
N ASP A 404 -8.78 -23.27 9.66
CA ASP A 404 -7.83 -24.34 9.38
C ASP A 404 -8.24 -25.09 8.10
N THR A 405 -7.76 -26.33 7.89
CA THR A 405 -8.06 -27.09 6.68
C THR A 405 -9.47 -27.67 6.69
N GLY A 406 -10.19 -27.56 5.57
CA GLY A 406 -11.45 -28.30 5.37
C GLY A 406 -12.71 -27.63 5.93
N GLY A 407 -12.67 -26.32 6.16
CA GLY A 407 -13.78 -25.56 6.75
C GLY A 407 -13.96 -25.85 8.24
N THR A 408 -12.84 -26.16 8.91
CA THR A 408 -12.72 -26.24 10.36
C THR A 408 -12.12 -24.94 10.90
N TRP A 409 -12.36 -24.69 12.17
CA TRP A 409 -12.00 -23.45 12.84
C TRP A 409 -11.33 -23.76 14.17
N LYS A 410 -10.31 -22.98 14.52
CA LYS A 410 -9.67 -23.04 15.82
C LYS A 410 -9.77 -21.70 16.52
N GLU A 411 -10.21 -21.71 17.76
CA GLU A 411 -10.28 -20.49 18.55
C GLU A 411 -8.88 -19.93 18.87
N VAL A 412 -8.75 -18.63 18.61
CA VAL A 412 -7.56 -17.83 18.87
C VAL A 412 -7.75 -16.95 20.10
N SER A 413 -8.96 -16.44 20.33
CA SER A 413 -9.28 -15.67 21.54
C SER A 413 -10.80 -15.58 21.71
N ARG A 414 -11.24 -15.17 22.89
CA ARG A 414 -12.64 -14.84 23.17
C ARG A 414 -12.70 -13.70 24.16
N ASN A 415 -13.67 -12.80 24.01
CA ASN A 415 -14.07 -11.92 25.09
C ASN A 415 -15.43 -12.41 25.61
N ASN A 416 -15.42 -13.06 26.76
CA ASN A 416 -16.61 -13.40 27.51
C ASN A 416 -16.44 -12.90 28.94
N TYR A 417 -17.50 -12.38 29.55
CA TYR A 417 -17.53 -12.02 30.95
C TYR A 417 -17.56 -13.32 31.76
N ASP A 418 -16.39 -13.88 32.06
CA ASP A 418 -16.34 -14.95 33.05
C ASP A 418 -16.49 -14.32 34.45
N ALA A 419 -16.99 -15.11 35.41
CA ALA A 419 -17.16 -14.66 36.79
C ALA A 419 -15.81 -14.35 37.51
N SER A 420 -14.67 -14.50 36.82
CA SER A 420 -13.32 -14.21 37.34
C SER A 420 -12.79 -12.84 36.92
N GLY A 421 -13.47 -12.12 36.02
CA GLY A 421 -13.14 -10.74 35.66
C GLY A 421 -11.84 -10.58 34.87
N THR A 422 -11.35 -11.65 34.24
CA THR A 422 -10.12 -11.60 33.42
C THR A 422 -10.47 -11.71 31.94
N HIS A 423 -10.39 -10.59 31.23
CA HIS A 423 -10.64 -10.54 29.79
C HIS A 423 -9.35 -10.80 28.99
N THR A 424 -9.40 -11.70 28.00
CA THR A 424 -8.34 -11.84 26.98
C THR A 424 -8.96 -11.97 25.59
N GLY A 425 -9.34 -10.84 24.99
CA GLY A 425 -9.92 -10.76 23.65
C GLY A 425 -9.27 -9.69 22.78
N SER A 426 -9.61 -9.68 21.49
CA SER A 426 -9.22 -8.62 20.55
C SER A 426 -10.21 -7.45 20.57
N VAL A 427 -11.43 -7.71 21.06
CA VAL A 427 -12.57 -6.79 21.11
C VAL A 427 -13.04 -6.64 22.55
N ALA A 428 -13.11 -5.41 23.06
CA ALA A 428 -13.59 -5.04 24.40
C ALA A 428 -14.71 -3.99 24.33
N ILE A 429 -15.32 -3.68 25.47
CA ILE A 429 -16.36 -2.64 25.57
C ILE A 429 -15.76 -1.46 26.32
N CYS A 430 -15.86 -0.26 25.75
CA CYS A 430 -15.62 0.97 26.50
C CYS A 430 -16.94 1.44 27.09
N PHE A 431 -16.95 1.74 28.38
CA PHE A 431 -18.12 2.27 29.07
C PHE A 431 -18.05 3.80 29.17
N PRO A 432 -19.20 4.48 29.10
CA PRO A 432 -19.28 5.91 29.31
C PRO A 432 -18.93 6.21 30.76
N PRO A 433 -18.35 7.40 31.03
CA PRO A 433 -18.07 7.82 32.40
C PRO A 433 -19.36 7.88 33.22
N THR A 434 -19.31 7.41 34.46
CA THR A 434 -20.33 7.69 35.49
C THR A 434 -20.41 9.18 35.84
N SER A 435 -19.35 9.96 35.57
CA SER A 435 -19.36 11.43 35.58
C SER A 435 -18.22 12.01 34.73
N GLY A 436 -18.51 12.92 33.79
CA GLY A 436 -17.51 13.68 33.00
C GLY A 436 -17.43 13.30 31.51
N TYR A 437 -16.30 13.62 30.85
CA TYR A 437 -16.07 13.41 29.40
C TYR A 437 -15.02 12.32 29.10
N TYR A 438 -14.76 11.44 30.06
CA TYR A 438 -13.69 10.44 30.03
C TYR A 438 -14.24 9.03 29.81
N TRP A 439 -13.94 8.42 28.67
CA TRP A 439 -14.33 7.04 28.44
C TRP A 439 -13.28 6.09 29.00
N THR A 440 -13.73 5.05 29.70
CA THR A 440 -12.83 4.02 30.25
C THR A 440 -12.83 2.83 29.32
N CYS A 441 -11.71 2.66 28.64
CA CYS A 441 -11.42 1.56 27.75
C CYS A 441 -10.43 0.62 28.44
N PRO A 442 -10.78 -0.64 28.65
CA PRO A 442 -9.95 -1.54 29.43
C PRO A 442 -8.72 -1.99 28.63
N LYS A 443 -7.56 -1.43 28.97
CA LYS A 443 -6.38 -1.44 28.08
C LYS A 443 -5.77 -2.82 27.82
N ASN A 444 -6.03 -3.79 28.69
CA ASN A 444 -5.47 -5.14 28.61
C ASN A 444 -6.42 -6.12 27.90
N GLU A 445 -7.58 -5.64 27.45
CA GLU A 445 -8.69 -6.51 27.06
C GLU A 445 -8.98 -6.52 25.56
N GLY A 446 -8.29 -5.66 24.79
CA GLY A 446 -8.40 -5.62 23.34
C GLY A 446 -7.79 -4.38 22.71
N ASN A 447 -7.79 -4.36 21.38
CA ASN A 447 -7.43 -3.23 20.54
C ASN A 447 -8.60 -2.77 19.67
N ILE A 448 -9.74 -3.44 19.73
CA ILE A 448 -11.01 -3.00 19.15
C ILE A 448 -11.99 -2.78 20.29
N PHE A 449 -12.70 -1.65 20.30
CA PHE A 449 -13.59 -1.29 21.38
C PHE A 449 -14.97 -0.90 20.86
N PHE A 450 -16.02 -1.52 21.40
CA PHE A 450 -17.39 -1.08 21.19
C PHE A 450 -17.78 -0.06 22.25
N LEU A 451 -18.42 1.01 21.81
CA LEU A 451 -18.92 2.04 22.71
C LEU A 451 -20.35 1.69 23.10
N ASP A 452 -20.54 1.20 24.33
CA ASP A 452 -21.88 1.02 24.88
C ASP A 452 -22.42 2.39 25.31
N MET A 453 -23.40 2.90 24.58
CA MET A 453 -23.94 4.23 24.83
C MET A 453 -24.92 4.28 26.02
N GLN A 454 -25.25 3.13 26.62
CA GLN A 454 -26.23 2.98 27.71
C GLN A 454 -27.54 3.75 27.47
N GLY A 455 -27.96 3.84 26.20
CA GLY A 455 -29.19 4.53 25.77
C GLY A 455 -29.09 6.05 25.59
N GLY A 456 -27.92 6.68 25.77
CA GLY A 456 -27.72 8.10 25.48
C GLY A 456 -27.10 8.32 24.11
N THR A 457 -27.83 8.88 23.14
CA THR A 457 -27.34 9.07 21.76
C THR A 457 -26.40 10.27 21.57
N ASP A 458 -26.37 11.20 22.53
CA ASP A 458 -25.64 12.48 22.41
C ASP A 458 -24.40 12.56 23.33
N GLN A 459 -23.63 11.48 23.45
CA GLN A 459 -22.42 11.49 24.27
C GLN A 459 -21.25 12.16 23.54
N THR A 460 -20.40 12.86 24.29
CA THR A 460 -19.16 13.46 23.75
C THR A 460 -17.92 12.84 24.40
N ILE A 461 -17.07 12.25 23.57
CA ILE A 461 -15.75 11.72 23.92
C ILE A 461 -14.72 12.83 23.74
N ILE A 462 -14.14 13.33 24.84
CA ILE A 462 -13.05 14.33 24.78
C ILE A 462 -11.71 13.68 25.09
N ARG A 463 -11.71 12.57 25.83
CA ARG A 463 -10.52 11.85 26.27
C ARG A 463 -10.81 10.38 26.57
N LEU A 464 -9.83 9.51 26.31
CA LEU A 464 -9.85 8.09 26.70
C LEU A 464 -8.89 7.85 27.86
N ASN A 465 -9.39 7.14 28.86
CA ASN A 465 -8.74 6.75 30.12
C ASN A 465 -8.23 7.92 30.97
N GLN A 466 -8.24 7.74 32.29
CA GLN A 466 -7.74 8.77 33.19
C GLN A 466 -6.21 8.83 33.21
N PRO A 467 -5.61 10.03 33.34
CA PRO A 467 -4.17 10.22 33.34
C PRO A 467 -3.40 9.46 34.43
N THR A 468 -4.05 9.06 35.52
CA THR A 468 -3.41 8.52 36.71
C THR A 468 -3.62 7.02 36.94
N ALA A 469 -4.44 6.33 36.13
CA ALA A 469 -4.81 4.95 36.47
C ALA A 469 -4.77 3.93 35.34
N ASP A 470 -4.85 4.27 34.04
CA ASP A 470 -4.88 3.20 33.04
C ASP A 470 -4.57 3.66 31.60
N ARG A 471 -3.38 4.19 31.36
CA ARG A 471 -3.01 4.61 30.00
C ARG A 471 -2.61 3.41 29.15
N PHE A 472 -2.99 3.47 27.87
CA PHE A 472 -2.39 2.65 26.84
C PHE A 472 -0.94 3.07 26.63
N ASP A 473 -0.10 2.12 26.24
CA ASP A 473 1.30 2.39 25.94
C ASP A 473 1.42 3.26 24.68
N TYR A 474 2.51 4.01 24.58
CA TYR A 474 2.79 4.82 23.40
C TYR A 474 2.80 3.95 22.13
N GLY A 475 2.12 4.41 21.09
CA GLY A 475 2.00 3.69 19.82
C GLY A 475 0.92 2.60 19.81
N THR A 476 0.21 2.34 20.92
CA THR A 476 -0.92 1.41 20.89
C THR A 476 -2.01 1.96 19.97
N VAL A 477 -2.40 1.14 18.99
CA VAL A 477 -3.50 1.46 18.06
C VAL A 477 -4.76 0.79 18.56
N ILE A 478 -5.83 1.57 18.67
CA ILE A 478 -7.17 1.10 19.00
C ILE A 478 -8.17 1.50 17.93
N THR A 479 -9.21 0.69 17.72
CA THR A 479 -10.35 1.03 16.87
C THR A 479 -11.60 1.10 17.72
N MET A 480 -12.24 2.27 17.78
CA MET A 480 -13.54 2.43 18.43
C MET A 480 -14.64 2.24 17.40
N MET A 481 -15.63 1.42 17.73
CA MET A 481 -16.78 1.09 16.92
C MET A 481 -18.05 1.64 17.57
N PHE A 482 -18.87 2.29 16.75
CA PHE A 482 -20.10 2.94 17.19
C PHE A 482 -21.29 2.17 16.63
N THR A 483 -22.12 1.61 17.51
CA THR A 483 -23.37 0.94 17.10
C THR A 483 -24.45 1.94 16.74
N ASP A 484 -24.43 3.12 17.37
CA ASP A 484 -25.48 4.12 17.28
C ASP A 484 -24.99 5.46 16.71
N ALA A 485 -25.92 6.21 16.13
CA ALA A 485 -25.66 7.57 15.65
C ALA A 485 -25.60 8.58 16.80
N GLY A 486 -24.84 9.67 16.59
CA GLY A 486 -24.87 10.87 17.44
C GLY A 486 -23.69 11.04 18.40
N THR A 487 -22.90 9.99 18.63
CA THR A 487 -21.72 10.05 19.50
C THR A 487 -20.67 10.96 18.89
N ARG A 488 -20.21 11.95 19.63
CA ARG A 488 -19.21 12.89 19.16
C ARG A 488 -17.84 12.60 19.76
N VAL A 489 -16.86 12.22 18.94
CA VAL A 489 -15.45 12.31 19.33
C VAL A 489 -14.97 13.70 19.01
N ARG A 490 -14.60 14.46 20.04
CA ARG A 490 -14.26 15.87 19.91
C ARG A 490 -12.79 16.05 19.61
N HIS A 491 -12.48 16.84 18.58
CA HIS A 491 -11.11 17.32 18.39
C HIS A 491 -10.70 18.22 19.56
N SER A 492 -9.61 17.89 20.25
CA SER A 492 -9.24 18.57 21.49
C SER A 492 -7.72 18.56 21.76
N GLY A 493 -7.31 18.98 22.96
CA GLY A 493 -5.94 18.79 23.44
C GLY A 493 -5.55 17.32 23.62
N TYR A 494 -6.53 16.43 23.83
CA TYR A 494 -6.31 15.02 24.16
C TYR A 494 -6.59 14.06 23.01
N ILE A 495 -7.43 14.44 22.05
CA ILE A 495 -7.69 13.64 20.85
C ILE A 495 -7.50 14.55 19.64
N LYS A 496 -6.49 14.25 18.84
CA LYS A 496 -6.11 14.95 17.61
C LYS A 496 -6.72 14.26 16.42
N LEU A 497 -7.91 14.73 16.03
CA LEU A 497 -8.62 14.27 14.86
C LEU A 497 -8.11 14.94 13.58
N LYS A 498 -8.17 14.21 12.46
CA LYS A 498 -7.85 14.72 11.12
C LYS A 498 -8.74 15.91 10.78
N ASN A 499 -8.18 16.86 10.02
CA ASN A 499 -8.84 18.10 9.60
C ASN A 499 -9.33 19.00 10.75
N SER A 500 -8.86 18.76 11.98
CA SER A 500 -9.30 19.51 13.18
C SER A 500 -10.81 19.50 13.40
N ALA A 501 -11.51 18.48 12.89
CA ALA A 501 -12.96 18.37 12.93
C ALA A 501 -13.41 17.22 13.84
N ASP A 502 -14.48 17.46 14.59
CA ASP A 502 -15.16 16.43 15.37
C ASP A 502 -15.58 15.26 14.47
N PHE A 503 -15.53 14.05 15.01
CA PHE A 503 -16.17 12.88 14.41
C PHE A 503 -17.53 12.70 15.08
N VAL A 504 -18.60 12.58 14.29
CA VAL A 504 -19.94 12.29 14.77
C VAL A 504 -20.32 10.93 14.22
N SER A 505 -20.61 9.99 15.11
CA SER A 505 -20.92 8.63 14.72
C SER A 505 -22.23 8.57 13.95
N VAL A 506 -22.27 7.69 12.97
CA VAL A 506 -23.48 7.09 12.41
C VAL A 506 -23.46 5.60 12.74
N PRO A 507 -24.56 4.84 12.55
CA PRO A 507 -24.59 3.43 12.90
C PRO A 507 -23.50 2.66 12.15
N PHE A 508 -22.71 1.87 12.89
CA PHE A 508 -21.58 1.06 12.41
C PHE A 508 -20.36 1.84 11.90
N SER A 509 -20.33 3.14 12.15
CA SER A 509 -19.13 3.96 11.93
C SER A 509 -18.00 3.55 12.89
N SER A 510 -16.76 3.90 12.54
CA SER A 510 -15.60 3.60 13.38
C SER A 510 -14.53 4.67 13.29
N ILE A 511 -13.71 4.77 14.33
CA ILE A 511 -12.53 5.62 14.34
C ILE A 511 -11.34 4.86 14.93
N THR A 512 -10.21 4.91 14.24
CA THR A 512 -8.96 4.31 14.70
C THR A 512 -8.05 5.39 15.23
N LEU A 513 -7.63 5.22 16.48
CA LEU A 513 -6.78 6.14 17.22
C LEU A 513 -5.47 5.45 17.61
N MET A 514 -4.38 6.20 17.62
CA MET A 514 -3.10 5.75 18.17
C MET A 514 -2.76 6.56 19.41
N ALA A 515 -2.38 5.86 20.48
CA ALA A 515 -1.92 6.48 21.72
C ALA A 515 -0.61 7.22 21.48
N ASP A 516 -0.57 8.48 21.90
CA ASP A 516 0.58 9.36 21.81
C ASP A 516 1.05 9.77 23.23
N THR A 517 2.18 10.47 23.29
CA THR A 517 2.83 10.89 24.53
C THR A 517 1.90 11.75 25.40
N GLY A 518 1.99 11.58 26.72
CA GLY A 518 1.17 12.38 27.63
C GLY A 518 -0.31 11.97 27.71
N GLY A 519 -0.69 10.83 27.13
CA GLY A 519 -2.07 10.33 27.15
C GLY A 519 -2.98 11.09 26.18
N THR A 520 -2.38 11.60 25.10
CA THR A 520 -3.06 12.11 23.92
C THR A 520 -3.29 10.97 22.91
N TRP A 521 -4.14 11.22 21.93
CA TRP A 521 -4.47 10.28 20.87
C TRP A 521 -4.43 10.98 19.53
N ILE A 522 -3.98 10.28 18.49
CA ILE A 522 -3.95 10.78 17.11
C ILE A 522 -4.83 9.88 16.26
N GLU A 523 -5.68 10.47 15.43
CA GLU A 523 -6.48 9.71 14.49
C GLU A 523 -5.66 9.14 13.34
N MET A 524 -5.71 7.82 13.19
CA MET A 524 -5.08 7.08 12.12
C MET A 524 -6.02 6.93 10.92
N SER A 525 -7.29 6.63 11.17
CA SER A 525 -8.34 6.50 10.15
C SER A 525 -9.72 6.67 10.77
N ARG A 526 -10.72 6.91 9.92
CA ARG A 526 -12.14 6.87 10.28
C ARG A 526 -12.94 6.23 9.15
N ASN A 527 -14.03 5.58 9.51
CA ASN A 527 -15.07 5.11 8.60
C ASN A 527 -16.39 5.75 9.06
N ASN A 528 -17.04 6.49 8.18
CA ASN A 528 -18.36 7.06 8.46
C ASN A 528 -19.42 6.06 8.01
#